data_AF-A0A0D2LQL1-F1
#
_entry.id   AF-A0A0D2LQL1-F1
#
_cell.length_a   1.000
_cell.length_b   1.000
_cell.length_c   1.000
_cell.angle_alpha   90.00
_cell.angle_beta   90.00
_cell.angle_gamma   90.00
#
_symmetry.space_group_name_H-M   'P 1'
#
loop_
_entity.id
_entity.type
_entity.pdbx_description
1 polymer ?
#
loop_
_entity_poly.entity_id
_entity_poly.type
_entity_poly.pdbx_seq_one_letter_code
_entity_poly.pdbx_strand_id
1 'polypeptide(L)'
;MVKRLTRRKEKKNNYQLNSFDSDESLVFDSDGMNGDDSTTTSESSSGELSLGPELESSRNLETRLGPAQNYMVRMLSWKKRRLSFRTSAKKTELLGFDFDRHPETCSVVDSQKGEYWWEVKELVSRNGAARLKAQVFFASFDQRSERAAGESACTALVAVIAHWLHSNHASMPTRPEFDNLITQGSSEWRKLCSNTAYTNAFPDKHFDLETVLKADVRPVTVSHEKSFTGFFSPDKFECLKGAMSFDEIWNEIKSSETNNCQPRVYIISWNDHFFVLKVESKAYYIIDTLGERLFEGCKQAYMLKFDDSSLMYGKKKKKDDEMAICSGKECCREYIKRFLAAIAVEELEEEEKKGRVSAFTLHQRLQIDFHYSSFSSATSSSHFFF
;
A
#
# COMPACT_ATOMS: atom_id res chain seq x y z
N MET A 1 -61.75 26.33 21.53
CA MET A 1 -63.17 25.91 21.32
C MET A 1 -63.61 26.45 19.96
N VAL A 2 -64.46 25.73 19.21
CA VAL A 2 -65.28 26.24 18.06
C VAL A 2 -64.58 26.53 16.69
N LYS A 3 -64.67 25.52 15.78
CA LYS A 3 -64.98 25.62 14.31
C LYS A 3 -63.90 26.17 13.32
N ARG A 4 -63.85 25.79 12.03
CA ARG A 4 -64.63 24.81 11.21
C ARG A 4 -63.92 24.36 9.91
N LEU A 5 -64.09 23.09 9.56
CA LEU A 5 -64.43 22.47 8.25
C LEU A 5 -63.75 22.88 6.90
N THR A 6 -63.22 21.84 6.21
CA THR A 6 -63.30 21.54 4.75
C THR A 6 -62.56 22.45 3.74
N ARG A 7 -62.15 22.02 2.52
CA ARG A 7 -62.75 21.01 1.60
C ARG A 7 -61.74 20.46 0.57
N ARG A 8 -61.94 19.21 0.09
CA ARG A 8 -61.32 18.63 -1.12
C ARG A 8 -61.90 19.23 -2.43
N LYS A 9 -61.13 19.20 -3.53
CA LYS A 9 -61.56 18.79 -4.91
C LYS A 9 -60.32 18.61 -5.81
N GLU A 10 -60.10 17.41 -6.37
CA GLU A 10 -60.37 16.99 -7.78
C GLU A 10 -59.24 17.35 -8.77
N LYS A 11 -58.50 16.36 -9.32
CA LYS A 11 -58.79 15.47 -10.46
C LYS A 11 -58.73 16.15 -11.84
N LYS A 12 -57.76 15.75 -12.67
CA LYS A 12 -58.03 15.21 -14.02
C LYS A 12 -56.81 14.47 -14.60
N ASN A 13 -57.07 13.30 -15.18
CA ASN A 13 -56.16 12.59 -16.08
C ASN A 13 -56.25 13.19 -17.49
N ASN A 14 -55.30 12.90 -18.37
CA ASN A 14 -55.66 12.43 -19.71
C ASN A 14 -54.62 11.45 -20.30
N TYR A 15 -55.06 10.63 -21.25
CA TYR A 15 -54.33 9.51 -21.87
C TYR A 15 -54.00 9.78 -23.35
N GLN A 16 -52.93 9.15 -23.87
CA GLN A 16 -52.72 8.56 -25.23
C GLN A 16 -51.23 8.12 -25.32
N LEU A 17 -50.76 6.91 -25.72
CA LEU A 17 -51.22 5.84 -26.64
C LEU A 17 -51.19 6.30 -28.12
N ASN A 18 -50.52 5.69 -29.12
CA ASN A 18 -49.85 4.38 -29.40
C ASN A 18 -48.50 4.60 -30.14
N SER A 19 -47.57 3.63 -30.35
CA SER A 19 -47.53 2.57 -31.40
C SER A 19 -46.19 1.80 -31.26
N PHE A 20 -46.09 0.45 -31.31
CA PHE A 20 -45.80 -0.41 -32.50
C PHE A 20 -44.93 0.28 -33.59
N ASP A 21 -43.83 -0.26 -34.12
CA ASP A 21 -43.30 -1.65 -34.27
C ASP A 21 -41.74 -1.60 -34.41
N SER A 22 -40.89 -2.65 -34.57
CA SER A 22 -40.97 -4.13 -34.66
C SER A 22 -39.59 -4.76 -34.31
N ASP A 23 -39.41 -6.09 -34.47
CA ASP A 23 -38.12 -6.82 -34.41
C ASP A 23 -37.14 -6.50 -35.55
N GLU A 24 -35.82 -6.65 -35.30
CA GLU A 24 -34.93 -7.35 -36.24
C GLU A 24 -33.73 -8.03 -35.53
N SER A 25 -33.63 -9.35 -35.71
CA SER A 25 -32.50 -10.18 -35.26
C SER A 25 -31.47 -10.33 -36.38
N LEU A 26 -30.17 -10.20 -36.08
CA LEU A 26 -29.11 -10.65 -36.99
C LEU A 26 -28.20 -11.67 -36.32
N VAL A 27 -28.51 -12.93 -36.62
CA VAL A 27 -27.58 -14.06 -36.57
C VAL A 27 -26.69 -13.97 -37.81
N PHE A 28 -25.40 -14.30 -37.71
CA PHE A 28 -24.58 -14.60 -38.88
C PHE A 28 -23.79 -15.88 -38.62
N ASP A 29 -24.14 -16.93 -39.36
CA ASP A 29 -23.43 -18.19 -39.43
C ASP A 29 -22.76 -18.33 -40.81
N SER A 30 -21.48 -18.68 -40.77
CA SER A 30 -20.80 -19.70 -41.58
C SER A 30 -20.64 -19.60 -43.13
N ASP A 31 -19.68 -20.43 -43.59
CA ASP A 31 -19.27 -20.81 -44.95
C ASP A 31 -18.46 -19.80 -45.80
N GLY A 32 -17.44 -20.20 -46.57
CA GLY A 32 -16.79 -21.52 -46.72
C GLY A 32 -16.08 -21.70 -48.09
N MET A 33 -15.16 -22.68 -48.18
CA MET A 33 -14.52 -23.29 -49.40
C MET A 33 -13.22 -22.70 -50.00
N ASN A 34 -12.21 -23.60 -50.13
CA ASN A 34 -11.17 -23.82 -51.19
C ASN A 34 -10.23 -22.64 -51.59
N GLY A 35 -8.92 -22.76 -51.85
CA GLY A 35 -7.96 -23.87 -52.08
C GLY A 35 -6.58 -23.28 -52.54
N ASP A 36 -5.51 -23.97 -52.95
CA ASP A 36 -5.14 -25.40 -52.97
C ASP A 36 -3.60 -25.61 -53.10
N ASP A 37 -3.02 -26.48 -52.24
CA ASP A 37 -1.99 -27.51 -52.55
C ASP A 37 -0.50 -27.16 -52.90
N SER A 38 0.37 -28.19 -52.84
CA SER A 38 1.85 -28.29 -52.94
C SER A 38 2.59 -28.13 -51.60
N THR A 39 2.97 -29.17 -50.82
CA THR A 39 3.63 -30.49 -51.06
C THR A 39 5.15 -30.45 -51.20
N THR A 40 5.88 -31.01 -50.20
CA THR A 40 7.16 -31.78 -50.26
C THR A 40 7.62 -32.08 -48.80
N THR A 41 7.31 -33.24 -48.20
CA THR A 41 7.99 -34.57 -48.24
C THR A 41 9.30 -34.71 -47.42
N SER A 42 9.23 -35.42 -46.28
CA SER A 42 10.11 -36.52 -45.79
C SER A 42 9.96 -36.67 -44.25
N GLU A 43 9.17 -37.62 -43.74
CA GLU A 43 9.53 -39.03 -43.44
C GLU A 43 10.37 -39.21 -42.15
N SER A 44 9.73 -39.58 -41.02
CA SER A 44 9.69 -40.95 -40.44
C SER A 44 10.82 -41.21 -39.41
N SER A 45 10.73 -42.08 -38.40
CA SER A 45 9.82 -43.20 -38.11
C SER A 45 9.62 -43.36 -36.57
N SER A 46 8.39 -43.63 -36.10
CA SER A 46 7.88 -44.92 -35.57
C SER A 46 8.42 -45.40 -34.20
N GLY A 47 7.52 -45.77 -33.27
CA GLY A 47 7.89 -46.38 -32.00
C GLY A 47 6.75 -46.54 -30.98
N GLU A 48 5.60 -47.09 -31.38
CA GLU A 48 4.50 -47.43 -30.47
C GLU A 48 4.62 -48.89 -30.00
N LEU A 49 4.48 -49.15 -28.69
CA LEU A 49 3.97 -50.43 -28.17
C LEU A 49 3.24 -50.21 -26.83
N SER A 50 1.97 -50.61 -26.78
CA SER A 50 1.18 -50.75 -25.55
C SER A 50 1.34 -52.15 -24.93
N LEU A 51 1.02 -52.30 -23.64
CA LEU A 51 0.24 -53.41 -23.03
C LEU A 51 0.18 -53.28 -21.49
N GLY A 52 -1.00 -53.50 -20.90
CA GLY A 52 -1.21 -53.67 -19.44
C GLY A 52 -1.20 -55.16 -19.03
N PRO A 53 -1.89 -55.62 -17.95
CA PRO A 53 -2.81 -54.88 -17.06
C PRO A 53 -2.66 -55.14 -15.52
N GLU A 54 -3.50 -54.42 -14.76
CA GLU A 54 -4.14 -54.67 -13.44
C GLU A 54 -3.68 -55.78 -12.47
N LEU A 55 -3.67 -55.44 -11.16
CA LEU A 55 -4.32 -56.24 -10.09
C LEU A 55 -4.61 -55.40 -8.83
N GLU A 56 -5.67 -55.78 -8.10
CA GLU A 56 -6.32 -54.96 -7.07
C GLU A 56 -5.84 -55.15 -5.61
N SER A 57 -6.32 -54.23 -4.75
CA SER A 57 -6.79 -54.49 -3.38
C SER A 57 -5.78 -54.67 -2.24
N SER A 58 -5.73 -53.64 -1.38
CA SER A 58 -6.12 -53.83 0.03
C SER A 58 -6.62 -52.54 0.66
N ARG A 59 -7.87 -52.52 1.14
CA ARG A 59 -8.35 -51.47 2.07
C ARG A 59 -7.76 -51.73 3.45
N ASN A 60 -7.27 -50.68 4.11
CA ASN A 60 -7.46 -50.53 5.56
C ASN A 60 -7.46 -49.04 5.94
N LEU A 61 -8.37 -48.67 6.82
CA LEU A 61 -8.68 -47.30 7.23
C LEU A 61 -8.31 -47.16 8.71
N GLU A 62 -7.31 -46.34 9.04
CA GLU A 62 -7.23 -45.76 10.39
C GLU A 62 -6.46 -44.44 10.47
N THR A 63 -7.22 -43.36 10.27
CA THR A 63 -7.27 -42.20 11.18
C THR A 63 -5.96 -41.57 11.68
N ARG A 64 -5.35 -40.70 10.87
CA ARG A 64 -4.69 -39.45 11.37
C ARG A 64 -4.90 -38.29 10.39
N LEU A 65 -5.86 -37.41 10.71
CA LEU A 65 -6.07 -36.15 10.00
C LEU A 65 -5.00 -35.13 10.43
N GLY A 66 -3.98 -34.93 9.60
CA GLY A 66 -3.19 -33.71 9.60
C GLY A 66 -3.88 -32.61 8.79
N PRO A 67 -3.77 -31.32 9.14
CA PRO A 67 -4.42 -30.26 8.40
C PRO A 67 -3.78 -30.12 7.00
N ALA A 68 -4.60 -30.27 5.96
CA ALA A 68 -4.16 -30.09 4.58
C ALA A 68 -3.67 -28.65 4.37
N GLN A 69 -2.42 -28.52 3.92
CA GLN A 69 -1.88 -27.25 3.46
C GLN A 69 -2.59 -26.87 2.15
N ASN A 70 -3.58 -25.97 2.24
CA ASN A 70 -4.24 -25.38 1.08
C ASN A 70 -3.26 -24.45 0.34
N TYR A 71 -2.40 -25.04 -0.48
CA TYR A 71 -1.55 -24.33 -1.44
C TYR A 71 -2.39 -23.82 -2.61
N MET A 72 -3.31 -22.89 -2.33
CA MET A 72 -3.86 -22.04 -3.39
C MET A 72 -2.73 -21.16 -3.90
N VAL A 73 -2.14 -21.56 -5.02
CA VAL A 73 -1.28 -20.73 -5.85
C VAL A 73 -1.98 -19.39 -6.08
N ARG A 74 -1.46 -18.33 -5.46
CA ARG A 74 -2.05 -16.98 -5.45
C ARG A 74 -1.83 -16.28 -6.80
N MET A 75 -2.40 -16.85 -7.87
CA MET A 75 -2.47 -16.19 -9.17
C MET A 75 -3.40 -14.97 -9.08
N LEU A 76 -2.82 -13.80 -8.84
CA LEU A 76 -3.51 -12.52 -8.98
C LEU A 76 -2.98 -11.79 -10.21
N SER A 77 -3.77 -11.83 -11.28
CA SER A 77 -3.48 -11.06 -12.50
C SER A 77 -3.60 -9.55 -12.22
N TRP A 78 -2.46 -8.87 -12.13
CA TRP A 78 -2.43 -7.43 -11.89
C TRP A 78 -2.64 -6.65 -13.19
N LYS A 79 -3.86 -6.12 -13.37
CA LYS A 79 -4.13 -5.10 -14.39
C LYS A 79 -3.96 -3.71 -13.77
N LYS A 80 -3.03 -2.94 -14.34
CA LYS A 80 -2.68 -1.54 -14.00
C LYS A 80 -3.89 -0.70 -13.57
N ARG A 81 -3.78 -0.02 -12.42
CA ARG A 81 -4.51 1.23 -12.17
C ARG A 81 -3.59 2.33 -11.70
N ARG A 82 -3.44 3.33 -12.57
CA ARG A 82 -2.81 4.62 -12.32
C ARG A 82 -3.69 5.44 -11.37
N LEU A 83 -3.11 6.03 -10.32
CA LEU A 83 -3.80 7.02 -9.48
C LEU A 83 -4.25 8.19 -10.37
N SER A 84 -5.56 8.37 -10.53
CA SER A 84 -6.14 9.42 -11.39
C SER A 84 -6.35 10.70 -10.59
N PHE A 85 -5.33 11.56 -10.53
CA PHE A 85 -5.47 12.90 -9.98
C PHE A 85 -6.28 13.79 -10.93
N ARG A 86 -7.42 14.32 -10.46
CA ARG A 86 -8.16 15.39 -11.15
C ARG A 86 -7.62 16.74 -10.68
N THR A 87 -6.78 17.37 -11.49
CA THR A 87 -6.33 18.75 -11.26
C THR A 87 -7.48 19.73 -11.51
N SER A 88 -7.99 20.38 -10.46
CA SER A 88 -8.90 21.52 -10.58
C SER A 88 -8.10 22.82 -10.55
N ALA A 89 -7.69 23.32 -11.72
CA ALA A 89 -7.03 24.61 -11.83
C ALA A 89 -8.02 25.74 -11.45
N LYS A 90 -7.78 26.41 -10.32
CA LYS A 90 -8.34 27.73 -10.04
C LYS A 90 -7.28 28.79 -10.28
N LYS A 91 -7.54 29.63 -11.27
CA LYS A 91 -6.79 30.85 -11.59
C LYS A 91 -7.05 31.89 -10.49
N THR A 92 -5.99 32.33 -9.81
CA THR A 92 -6.04 33.47 -8.89
C THR A 92 -5.36 34.66 -9.57
N GLU A 93 -6.01 35.82 -9.52
CA GLU A 93 -5.54 37.02 -10.22
C GLU A 93 -4.50 37.80 -9.39
N LEU A 94 -3.55 38.42 -10.09
CA LEU A 94 -2.55 39.31 -9.53
C LEU A 94 -3.17 40.69 -9.25
N LEU A 95 -3.00 41.19 -8.04
CA LEU A 95 -3.07 42.61 -7.72
C LEU A 95 -1.70 43.04 -7.20
N GLY A 96 -1.05 43.93 -7.93
CA GLY A 96 0.29 44.43 -7.59
C GLY A 96 0.26 45.69 -6.75
N PHE A 97 1.41 46.00 -6.14
CA PHE A 97 1.78 47.32 -5.63
C PHE A 97 3.29 47.50 -5.79
N ASP A 98 3.70 48.50 -6.57
CA ASP A 98 5.06 49.03 -6.60
C ASP A 98 5.19 50.20 -5.62
N PHE A 99 6.34 50.38 -4.95
CA PHE A 99 7.37 51.35 -5.37
C PHE A 99 8.55 51.47 -4.37
N ASP A 100 9.76 51.57 -4.91
CA ASP A 100 11.11 51.82 -4.37
C ASP A 100 11.38 52.18 -2.89
N ARG A 101 12.42 51.54 -2.34
CA ARG A 101 13.65 52.26 -1.93
C ARG A 101 14.92 51.40 -2.00
N HIS A 102 16.03 52.06 -2.36
CA HIS A 102 17.33 51.47 -2.69
C HIS A 102 18.29 51.43 -1.45
N PRO A 103 19.54 50.91 -1.54
CA PRO A 103 19.96 49.78 -0.72
C PRO A 103 20.91 50.15 0.42
N GLU A 104 20.89 49.37 1.51
CA GLU A 104 22.03 49.27 2.42
C GLU A 104 22.60 47.85 2.43
N THR A 105 23.91 47.78 2.20
CA THR A 105 24.69 46.54 2.20
C THR A 105 24.79 45.96 3.60
N CYS A 106 24.08 44.87 3.86
CA CYS A 106 24.41 43.95 4.95
C CYS A 106 24.87 42.62 4.35
N SER A 107 26.02 42.14 4.83
CA SER A 107 26.76 41.00 4.32
C SER A 107 25.90 39.76 4.07
N VAL A 108 26.07 39.13 2.90
CA VAL A 108 25.58 37.78 2.62
C VAL A 108 26.35 36.79 3.53
N VAL A 109 25.83 36.60 4.74
CA VAL A 109 26.08 35.39 5.51
C VAL A 109 25.08 34.37 4.99
N ASP A 110 25.53 33.57 4.02
CA ASP A 110 24.79 32.46 3.45
C ASP A 110 24.31 31.54 4.58
N SER A 111 23.04 31.69 4.93
CA SER A 111 22.45 31.01 6.07
C SER A 111 22.03 29.61 5.62
N GLN A 112 23.01 28.71 5.58
CA GLN A 112 22.87 27.26 5.35
C GLN A 112 22.05 26.60 6.47
N LYS A 113 20.77 26.97 6.56
CA LYS A 113 19.89 26.71 7.69
C LYS A 113 18.66 25.95 7.22
N GLY A 114 18.87 24.68 6.85
CA GLY A 114 17.77 23.82 6.41
C GLY A 114 18.06 22.35 6.11
N GLU A 115 19.32 21.90 6.06
CA GLU A 115 19.63 20.64 5.36
C GLU A 115 19.83 19.37 6.20
N TYR A 116 20.02 19.44 7.53
CA TYR A 116 20.58 18.32 8.32
C TYR A 116 19.82 17.88 9.59
N TRP A 117 18.59 18.34 9.82
CA TRP A 117 17.91 18.14 11.11
C TRP A 117 16.43 17.76 11.01
N TRP A 118 15.94 17.08 12.05
CA TRP A 118 14.52 16.87 12.30
C TRP A 118 13.83 18.22 12.49
N GLU A 119 12.75 18.46 11.76
CA GLU A 119 11.93 19.67 11.84
C GLU A 119 10.53 19.36 12.36
N VAL A 120 9.96 20.24 13.18
CA VAL A 120 8.56 20.11 13.60
C VAL A 120 7.68 20.71 12.50
N LYS A 121 6.85 19.87 11.87
CA LYS A 121 5.89 20.29 10.84
C LYS A 121 4.46 20.01 11.26
N GLU A 122 3.56 20.84 10.75
CA GLU A 122 2.12 20.60 10.77
C GLU A 122 1.69 20.07 9.39
N LEU A 123 1.08 18.89 9.40
CA LEU A 123 0.62 18.16 8.23
C LEU A 123 -0.90 18.04 8.30
N VAL A 124 -1.59 18.14 7.16
CA VAL A 124 -3.05 18.01 7.09
C VAL A 124 -3.40 16.74 6.31
N SER A 125 -4.35 15.95 6.80
CA SER A 125 -4.81 14.74 6.10
C SER A 125 -5.42 15.10 4.74
N ARG A 126 -5.36 14.19 3.76
CA ARG A 126 -5.85 14.45 2.40
C ARG A 126 -7.36 14.78 2.33
N ASN A 127 -8.17 14.24 3.24
CA ASN A 127 -9.59 14.60 3.39
C ASN A 127 -9.83 15.88 4.23
N GLY A 128 -8.75 16.54 4.69
CA GLY A 128 -8.78 17.76 5.48
C GLY A 128 -9.40 17.61 6.88
N ALA A 129 -9.64 16.39 7.36
CA ALA A 129 -10.34 16.12 8.62
C ALA A 129 -9.43 16.15 9.86
N ALA A 130 -8.13 15.94 9.68
CA ALA A 130 -7.14 15.89 10.77
C ALA A 130 -5.88 16.71 10.46
N ARG A 131 -5.25 17.23 11.51
CA ARG A 131 -3.97 17.96 11.48
C ARG A 131 -3.00 17.31 12.46
N LEU A 132 -1.80 16.96 12.00
CA LEU A 132 -0.75 16.30 12.78
C LEU A 132 0.43 17.27 12.94
N LYS A 133 0.83 17.53 14.18
CA LYS A 133 2.09 18.17 14.52
C LYS A 133 3.08 17.10 15.00
N ALA A 134 4.16 16.90 14.25
CA ALA A 134 5.16 15.88 14.53
C ALA A 134 6.56 16.30 14.05
N GLN A 135 7.58 15.59 14.52
CA GLN A 135 8.94 15.70 13.97
C GLN A 135 9.01 14.94 12.64
N VAL A 136 9.55 15.60 11.61
CA VAL A 136 9.73 15.08 10.26
C VAL A 136 11.19 15.22 9.86
N PHE A 137 11.70 14.25 9.11
CA PHE A 137 13.03 14.29 8.52
C PHE A 137 12.92 13.91 7.05
N PHE A 138 13.54 14.67 6.15
CA PHE A 138 13.48 14.43 4.72
C PHE A 138 14.81 13.96 4.13
N ALA A 139 14.73 13.03 3.19
CA ALA A 139 15.76 12.78 2.21
C ALA A 139 15.85 13.96 1.22
N SER A 140 16.90 14.01 0.40
CA SER A 140 17.02 14.98 -0.70
C SER A 140 16.09 14.66 -1.88
N PHE A 141 15.58 13.43 -1.98
CA PHE A 141 14.73 12.94 -3.06
C PHE A 141 13.90 11.72 -2.60
N ASP A 142 12.95 11.28 -3.42
CA ASP A 142 12.17 10.06 -3.19
C ASP A 142 12.51 8.95 -4.21
N GLN A 143 11.88 7.76 -4.07
CA GLN A 143 12.13 6.60 -4.93
C GLN A 143 11.83 6.85 -6.43
N ARG A 144 10.98 7.83 -6.76
CA ARG A 144 10.56 8.15 -8.13
C ARG A 144 11.43 9.22 -8.79
N SER A 145 12.35 9.85 -8.04
CA SER A 145 13.31 10.78 -8.60
C SER A 145 14.20 10.13 -9.66
N GLU A 146 14.70 10.91 -10.62
CA GLU A 146 15.64 10.45 -11.65
C GLU A 146 16.92 9.84 -11.04
N ARG A 147 17.37 10.38 -9.90
CA ARG A 147 18.54 9.88 -9.16
C ARG A 147 18.29 8.51 -8.53
N ALA A 148 17.10 8.29 -7.98
CA ALA A 148 16.73 6.97 -7.46
C ALA A 148 16.46 5.98 -8.60
N ALA A 149 15.66 6.39 -9.59
CA ALA A 149 15.14 5.57 -10.68
C ALA A 149 14.62 4.20 -10.19
N GLY A 150 13.73 4.25 -9.19
CA GLY A 150 13.16 3.12 -8.47
C GLY A 150 11.66 3.26 -8.27
N GLU A 151 10.93 3.54 -9.36
CA GLU A 151 9.50 3.90 -9.31
C GLU A 151 8.65 2.86 -8.56
N SER A 152 8.95 1.58 -8.78
CA SER A 152 8.35 0.39 -8.15
C SER A 152 9.29 -0.30 -7.14
N ALA A 153 10.35 0.38 -6.68
CA ALA A 153 11.39 -0.24 -5.85
C ALA A 153 11.04 -0.35 -4.35
N CYS A 154 9.82 0.01 -3.93
CA CYS A 154 9.44 0.12 -2.51
C CYS A 154 9.75 -1.16 -1.71
N THR A 155 9.51 -2.35 -2.27
CA THR A 155 9.80 -3.64 -1.62
C THR A 155 11.30 -3.88 -1.39
N ALA A 156 12.16 -3.51 -2.34
CA ALA A 156 13.62 -3.62 -2.19
C ALA A 156 14.17 -2.54 -1.23
N LEU A 157 13.56 -1.35 -1.28
CA LEU A 157 13.87 -0.22 -0.40
C LEU A 157 13.60 -0.57 1.08
N VAL A 158 12.44 -1.13 1.41
CA VAL A 158 12.14 -1.52 2.80
C VAL A 158 13.03 -2.65 3.30
N ALA A 159 13.47 -3.58 2.44
CA ALA A 159 14.45 -4.61 2.82
C ALA A 159 15.82 -4.01 3.16
N VAL A 160 16.31 -3.08 2.34
CA VAL A 160 17.57 -2.36 2.59
C VAL A 160 17.49 -1.47 3.84
N ILE A 161 16.38 -0.75 4.04
CA ILE A 161 16.15 0.09 5.23
C ILE A 161 16.01 -0.77 6.49
N ALA A 162 15.24 -1.86 6.46
CA ALA A 162 15.09 -2.76 7.61
C ALA A 162 16.44 -3.37 8.01
N HIS A 163 17.25 -3.83 7.05
CA HIS A 163 18.61 -4.29 7.32
C HIS A 163 19.47 -3.21 7.99
N TRP A 164 19.45 -1.97 7.50
CA TRP A 164 20.20 -0.86 8.11
C TRP A 164 19.74 -0.59 9.56
N LEU A 165 18.43 -0.62 9.83
CA LEU A 165 17.87 -0.43 11.18
C LEU A 165 18.23 -1.56 12.14
N HIS A 166 18.38 -2.80 11.65
CA HIS A 166 18.90 -3.92 12.45
C HIS A 166 20.40 -3.76 12.74
N SER A 167 21.18 -3.27 11.78
CA SER A 167 22.60 -2.96 12.01
C SER A 167 22.84 -1.71 12.88
N ASN A 168 21.85 -0.83 13.02
CA ASN A 168 21.95 0.47 13.68
C ASN A 168 20.79 0.71 14.67
N HIS A 169 20.49 -0.27 15.52
CA HIS A 169 19.32 -0.25 16.40
C HIS A 169 19.11 1.09 17.16
N ALA A 170 20.18 1.67 17.72
CA ALA A 170 20.10 2.85 18.58
C ALA A 170 19.97 4.20 17.83
N SER A 171 19.94 4.22 16.50
CA SER A 171 19.93 5.45 15.70
C SER A 171 18.87 5.42 14.58
N MET A 172 18.77 6.56 13.89
CA MET A 172 18.04 6.77 12.64
C MET A 172 19.05 7.31 11.62
N PRO A 173 18.90 7.03 10.32
CA PRO A 173 19.89 7.43 9.33
C PRO A 173 19.98 8.95 9.21
N THR A 174 21.19 9.47 9.04
CA THR A 174 21.42 10.84 8.60
C THR A 174 20.92 11.03 7.16
N ARG A 175 20.81 12.27 6.67
CA ARG A 175 20.30 12.54 5.32
C ARG A 175 21.16 11.92 4.21
N PRO A 176 22.51 11.99 4.24
CA PRO A 176 23.35 11.27 3.29
C PRO A 176 23.19 9.75 3.35
N GLU A 177 22.99 9.18 4.55
CA GLU A 177 22.71 7.75 4.70
C GLU A 177 21.34 7.36 4.15
N PHE A 178 20.30 8.17 4.38
CA PHE A 178 18.96 7.90 3.87
C PHE A 178 18.91 8.02 2.33
N ASP A 179 19.53 9.05 1.76
CA ASP A 179 19.75 9.19 0.30
C ASP A 179 20.50 7.97 -0.28
N ASN A 180 21.51 7.47 0.44
CA ASN A 180 22.27 6.27 0.05
C ASN A 180 21.40 4.99 0.14
N LEU A 181 20.61 4.81 1.19
CA LEU A 181 19.66 3.69 1.31
C LEU A 181 18.64 3.69 0.17
N ILE A 182 18.13 4.86 -0.21
CA ILE A 182 17.20 5.00 -1.35
C ILE A 182 17.89 4.64 -2.67
N THR A 183 19.12 5.11 -2.86
CA THR A 183 19.92 4.79 -4.06
C THR A 183 20.25 3.30 -4.13
N GLN A 184 20.59 2.68 -2.99
CA GLN A 184 20.90 1.25 -2.89
C GLN A 184 19.67 0.38 -3.17
N GLY A 185 18.55 0.57 -2.45
CA GLY A 185 17.35 -0.25 -2.67
C GLY A 185 16.82 -0.15 -4.10
N SER A 186 16.89 1.04 -4.71
CA SER A 186 16.55 1.23 -6.13
C SER A 186 17.54 0.52 -7.08
N SER A 187 18.82 0.47 -6.72
CA SER A 187 19.84 -0.29 -7.47
C SER A 187 19.60 -1.80 -7.39
N GLU A 188 19.29 -2.33 -6.21
CA GLU A 188 18.96 -3.74 -6.02
C GLU A 188 17.68 -4.13 -6.79
N TRP A 189 16.64 -3.29 -6.74
CA TRP A 189 15.45 -3.46 -7.59
C TRP A 189 15.79 -3.50 -9.08
N ARG A 190 16.69 -2.64 -9.58
CA ARG A 190 17.16 -2.69 -10.98
C ARG A 190 17.91 -3.98 -11.33
N LYS A 191 18.64 -4.59 -10.39
CA LYS A 191 19.26 -5.91 -10.60
C LYS A 191 18.18 -6.99 -10.75
N LEU A 192 17.15 -7.00 -9.90
CA LEU A 192 16.00 -7.92 -10.02
C LEU A 192 15.28 -7.73 -11.36
N CYS A 193 15.04 -6.48 -11.78
CA CYS A 193 14.48 -6.13 -13.09
C CYS A 193 15.34 -6.52 -14.30
N SER A 194 16.62 -6.84 -14.09
CA SER A 194 17.52 -7.33 -15.15
C SER A 194 17.49 -8.86 -15.31
N ASN A 195 16.82 -9.57 -14.39
CA ASN A 195 16.66 -11.02 -14.45
C ASN A 195 15.34 -11.37 -15.15
N THR A 196 15.44 -12.09 -16.27
CA THR A 196 14.29 -12.46 -17.11
C THR A 196 13.26 -13.33 -16.37
N ALA A 197 13.68 -14.17 -15.42
CA ALA A 197 12.75 -14.98 -14.63
C ALA A 197 11.86 -14.10 -13.73
N TYR A 198 12.43 -13.08 -13.10
CA TYR A 198 11.67 -12.14 -12.27
C TYR A 198 10.78 -11.23 -13.11
N THR A 199 11.22 -10.75 -14.29
CA THR A 199 10.36 -9.94 -15.16
C THR A 199 9.23 -10.74 -15.82
N ASN A 200 9.41 -12.05 -16.02
CA ASN A 200 8.34 -12.93 -16.51
C ASN A 200 7.28 -13.18 -15.43
N ALA A 201 7.69 -13.31 -14.16
CA ALA A 201 6.79 -13.44 -13.02
C ALA A 201 6.09 -12.12 -12.64
N PHE A 202 6.80 -10.99 -12.77
CA PHE A 202 6.31 -9.64 -12.43
C PHE A 202 6.51 -8.67 -13.62
N PRO A 203 5.65 -8.70 -14.65
CA PRO A 203 5.79 -7.88 -15.85
C PRO A 203 5.70 -6.36 -15.62
N ASP A 204 5.07 -5.94 -14.52
CA ASP A 204 4.99 -4.55 -14.07
C ASP A 204 6.14 -4.14 -13.13
N LYS A 205 7.02 -5.08 -12.77
CA LYS A 205 8.19 -4.90 -11.89
C LYS A 205 7.86 -4.54 -10.44
N HIS A 206 6.63 -4.78 -9.99
CA HIS A 206 6.25 -4.72 -8.58
C HIS A 206 6.56 -6.08 -7.93
N PHE A 207 7.73 -6.23 -7.30
CA PHE A 207 8.07 -7.48 -6.62
C PHE A 207 7.37 -7.58 -5.26
N ASP A 208 6.82 -8.74 -4.93
CA ASP A 208 6.36 -9.03 -3.57
C ASP A 208 7.54 -9.19 -2.59
N LEU A 209 7.23 -9.09 -1.29
CA LEU A 209 8.25 -9.14 -0.24
C LEU A 209 8.96 -10.51 -0.21
N GLU A 210 8.23 -11.60 -0.46
CA GLU A 210 8.80 -12.95 -0.47
C GLU A 210 9.85 -13.12 -1.57
N THR A 211 9.61 -12.55 -2.76
CA THR A 211 10.55 -12.54 -3.89
C THR A 211 11.82 -11.76 -3.55
N VAL A 212 11.68 -10.58 -2.94
CA VAL A 212 12.83 -9.75 -2.53
C VAL A 212 13.67 -10.42 -1.43
N LEU A 213 13.03 -11.10 -0.48
CA LEU A 213 13.71 -11.85 0.57
C LEU A 213 14.40 -13.12 0.01
N LYS A 214 13.75 -13.86 -0.88
CA LYS A 214 14.33 -15.03 -1.56
C LYS A 214 15.51 -14.68 -2.47
N ALA A 215 15.54 -13.46 -3.01
CA ALA A 215 16.66 -12.96 -3.81
C ALA A 215 17.86 -12.52 -2.96
N ASP A 216 17.79 -12.63 -1.62
CA ASP A 216 18.82 -12.25 -0.64
C ASP A 216 19.43 -10.86 -0.89
N VAL A 217 18.57 -9.88 -1.18
CA VAL A 217 18.97 -8.49 -1.42
C VAL A 217 19.75 -7.92 -0.23
N ARG A 218 19.33 -8.27 0.99
CA ARG A 218 20.03 -8.03 2.27
C ARG A 218 19.59 -9.12 3.27
N PRO A 219 20.42 -9.45 4.28
CA PRO A 219 20.11 -10.48 5.28
C PRO A 219 19.03 -10.02 6.25
N VAL A 220 17.77 -10.12 5.81
CA VAL A 220 16.55 -9.83 6.56
C VAL A 220 15.65 -11.06 6.47
N THR A 221 15.00 -11.41 7.57
CA THR A 221 13.98 -12.45 7.66
C THR A 221 12.68 -11.87 8.19
N VAL A 222 11.57 -12.56 7.94
CA VAL A 222 10.24 -12.21 8.50
C VAL A 222 9.76 -13.33 9.41
N SER A 223 9.35 -12.99 10.62
CA SER A 223 8.79 -13.95 11.59
C SER A 223 7.27 -13.99 11.46
N HIS A 224 6.74 -15.12 10.98
CA HIS A 224 5.29 -15.30 10.80
C HIS A 224 4.51 -15.17 12.12
N GLU A 225 5.03 -15.70 13.23
CA GLU A 225 4.38 -15.66 14.56
C GLU A 225 4.19 -14.24 15.13
N LYS A 226 5.00 -13.28 14.67
CA LYS A 226 4.97 -11.87 15.11
C LYS A 226 4.50 -10.93 14.01
N SER A 227 4.11 -11.48 12.87
CA SER A 227 3.54 -10.74 11.75
C SER A 227 2.02 -10.80 11.79
N PHE A 228 1.36 -9.77 11.29
CA PHE A 228 -0.09 -9.65 11.37
C PHE A 228 -0.67 -9.24 10.01
N THR A 229 -1.85 -9.76 9.70
CA THR A 229 -2.67 -9.36 8.55
C THR A 229 -4.04 -8.95 9.08
N GLY A 230 -4.52 -7.79 8.66
CA GLY A 230 -5.81 -7.28 9.11
C GLY A 230 -6.34 -6.16 8.24
N PHE A 231 -7.44 -5.55 8.66
CA PHE A 231 -8.22 -4.66 7.81
C PHE A 231 -8.49 -3.30 8.47
N PHE A 232 -8.60 -2.25 7.67
CA PHE A 232 -9.09 -0.96 8.14
C PHE A 232 -10.60 -0.96 8.32
N SER A 233 -11.05 -0.82 9.57
CA SER A 233 -12.46 -0.73 9.97
C SER A 233 -13.35 -1.89 9.46
N PRO A 234 -12.98 -3.17 9.69
CA PRO A 234 -13.71 -4.32 9.18
C PRO A 234 -15.20 -4.33 9.60
N ASP A 235 -15.52 -3.85 10.80
CA ASP A 235 -16.89 -3.80 11.33
C ASP A 235 -17.88 -2.99 10.50
N LYS A 236 -17.38 -2.13 9.60
CA LYS A 236 -18.21 -1.37 8.66
C LYS A 236 -18.73 -2.21 7.48
N PHE A 237 -18.06 -3.33 7.17
CA PHE A 237 -18.23 -4.10 5.95
C PHE A 237 -18.70 -5.52 6.26
N GLU A 238 -19.81 -5.98 5.67
CA GLU A 238 -20.44 -7.24 6.06
C GLU A 238 -19.50 -8.44 5.84
N CYS A 239 -18.75 -8.44 4.74
CA CYS A 239 -17.84 -9.55 4.39
C CYS A 239 -16.51 -9.55 5.15
N LEU A 240 -16.24 -8.54 5.99
CA LEU A 240 -15.03 -8.46 6.82
C LEU A 240 -15.31 -8.71 8.31
N LYS A 241 -16.56 -9.01 8.70
CA LYS A 241 -16.90 -9.30 10.10
C LYS A 241 -16.08 -10.47 10.66
N GLY A 242 -15.47 -10.25 11.81
CA GLY A 242 -14.58 -11.21 12.47
C GLY A 242 -13.17 -11.29 11.88
N ALA A 243 -12.85 -10.51 10.84
CA ALA A 243 -11.47 -10.34 10.40
C ALA A 243 -10.71 -9.40 11.34
N MET A 244 -9.44 -9.71 11.62
CA MET A 244 -8.59 -8.90 12.49
C MET A 244 -8.54 -7.45 12.00
N SER A 245 -8.81 -6.50 12.89
CA SER A 245 -8.74 -5.07 12.60
C SER A 245 -7.33 -4.52 12.74
N PHE A 246 -7.03 -3.44 12.03
CA PHE A 246 -5.82 -2.64 12.25
C PHE A 246 -5.65 -2.20 13.71
N ASP A 247 -6.76 -1.94 14.42
CA ASP A 247 -6.71 -1.52 15.82
C ASP A 247 -6.31 -2.68 16.75
N GLU A 248 -6.72 -3.91 16.47
CA GLU A 248 -6.22 -5.11 17.17
C GLU A 248 -4.74 -5.38 16.88
N ILE A 249 -4.30 -5.25 15.63
CA ILE A 249 -2.86 -5.34 15.28
C ILE A 249 -2.05 -4.34 16.10
N TRP A 250 -2.55 -3.10 16.21
CA TRP A 250 -1.86 -2.07 16.99
C TRP A 250 -1.80 -2.41 18.48
N ASN A 251 -2.86 -2.99 19.03
CA ASN A 251 -2.88 -3.46 20.41
C ASN A 251 -1.86 -4.59 20.64
N GLU A 252 -1.69 -5.52 19.70
CA GLU A 252 -0.66 -6.57 19.78
C GLU A 252 0.77 -6.02 19.68
N ILE A 253 1.01 -5.04 18.80
CA ILE A 253 2.31 -4.36 18.72
C ILE A 253 2.62 -3.63 20.03
N LYS A 254 1.60 -3.05 20.68
CA LYS A 254 1.74 -2.32 21.94
C LYS A 254 1.87 -3.23 23.17
N SER A 255 1.12 -4.33 23.25
CA SER A 255 1.18 -5.29 24.38
C SER A 255 2.60 -5.87 24.52
N SER A 256 3.23 -6.14 23.38
CA SER A 256 4.58 -6.68 23.25
C SER A 256 5.71 -5.66 23.45
N GLU A 257 5.43 -4.42 23.88
CA GLU A 257 6.45 -3.46 24.37
C GLU A 257 7.05 -3.87 25.73
N THR A 258 6.38 -4.74 26.47
CA THR A 258 6.54 -4.86 27.93
C THR A 258 7.82 -5.54 28.43
N ASN A 259 8.59 -6.24 27.58
CA ASN A 259 9.66 -7.13 28.05
C ASN A 259 11.07 -6.90 27.46
N ASN A 260 11.21 -6.22 26.30
CA ASN A 260 12.50 -6.10 25.61
C ASN A 260 12.83 -4.64 25.27
N CYS A 261 14.04 -4.21 25.65
CA CYS A 261 14.56 -2.85 25.35
C CYS A 261 14.99 -2.68 23.88
N GLN A 262 14.93 -3.74 23.06
CA GLN A 262 15.35 -3.69 21.66
C GLN A 262 14.25 -3.09 20.76
N PRO A 263 14.61 -2.16 19.84
CA PRO A 263 13.69 -1.67 18.81
C PRO A 263 13.16 -2.79 17.93
N ARG A 264 11.89 -2.72 17.56
CA ARG A 264 11.25 -3.68 16.66
C ARG A 264 10.98 -3.02 15.31
N VAL A 265 11.21 -3.75 14.22
CA VAL A 265 11.11 -3.23 12.85
C VAL A 265 10.07 -4.04 12.08
N TYR A 266 8.96 -3.40 11.73
CA TYR A 266 7.92 -3.98 10.89
C TYR A 266 8.02 -3.40 9.48
N ILE A 267 8.06 -4.27 8.47
CA ILE A 267 7.81 -3.88 7.08
C ILE A 267 6.30 -3.92 6.89
N ILE A 268 5.69 -2.80 6.53
CA ILE A 268 4.24 -2.66 6.34
C ILE A 268 3.93 -2.67 4.85
N SER A 269 2.98 -3.51 4.43
CA SER A 269 2.38 -3.47 3.10
C SER A 269 0.94 -2.95 3.18
N TRP A 270 0.60 -1.94 2.38
CA TRP A 270 -0.79 -1.51 2.19
C TRP A 270 -1.00 -0.85 0.84
N ASN A 271 -2.04 -1.26 0.11
CA ASN A 271 -2.46 -0.69 -1.17
C ASN A 271 -1.29 -0.53 -2.17
N ASP A 272 -0.61 -1.65 -2.47
CA ASP A 272 0.50 -1.75 -3.43
C ASP A 272 1.70 -0.83 -3.10
N HIS A 273 1.96 -0.59 -1.81
CA HIS A 273 3.13 0.15 -1.36
C HIS A 273 3.68 -0.39 -0.04
N PHE A 274 5.01 -0.41 0.06
CA PHE A 274 5.75 -0.86 1.24
C PHE A 274 6.45 0.30 1.94
N PHE A 275 6.35 0.34 3.27
CA PHE A 275 7.01 1.31 4.14
C PHE A 275 7.43 0.64 5.46
N VAL A 276 8.26 1.29 6.29
CA VAL A 276 8.78 0.69 7.54
C VAL A 276 8.22 1.40 8.77
N LEU A 277 7.84 0.62 9.78
CA LEU A 277 7.57 1.08 11.14
C LEU A 277 8.68 0.60 12.09
N LYS A 278 9.41 1.54 12.71
CA LYS A 278 10.31 1.27 13.84
C LYS A 278 9.58 1.57 15.14
N VAL A 279 9.59 0.63 16.07
CA VAL A 279 8.90 0.68 17.37
C VAL A 279 9.94 0.71 18.48
N GLU A 280 10.09 1.84 19.17
CA GLU A 280 10.93 2.02 20.35
C GLU A 280 10.07 2.35 21.58
N SER A 281 10.64 2.17 22.78
CA SER A 281 9.95 2.47 24.04
C SER A 281 9.45 3.92 24.14
N LYS A 282 10.25 4.89 23.65
CA LYS A 282 9.97 6.34 23.73
C LYS A 282 9.40 6.95 22.45
N ALA A 283 9.46 6.27 21.31
CA ALA A 283 9.02 6.82 20.03
C ALA A 283 8.67 5.72 19.02
N TYR A 284 7.72 6.02 18.14
CA TYR A 284 7.50 5.25 16.91
C TYR A 284 7.96 6.05 15.70
N TYR A 285 8.44 5.37 14.66
CA TYR A 285 8.90 6.01 13.44
C TYR A 285 8.27 5.36 12.21
N ILE A 286 7.73 6.17 11.31
CA ILE A 286 7.33 5.74 9.96
C ILE A 286 8.40 6.21 9.00
N ILE A 287 8.98 5.31 8.22
CA ILE A 287 9.95 5.58 7.17
C ILE A 287 9.32 5.18 5.84
N ASP A 288 9.20 6.12 4.92
CA ASP A 288 8.51 5.92 3.65
C ASP A 288 9.29 6.60 2.52
N THR A 289 9.57 5.83 1.47
CA THR A 289 10.36 6.25 0.32
C THR A 289 9.56 6.91 -0.79
N LEU A 290 8.24 7.01 -0.65
CA LEU A 290 7.36 7.69 -1.60
C LEU A 290 6.77 8.97 -0.98
N GLY A 291 7.32 10.12 -1.36
CA GLY A 291 7.02 11.41 -0.73
C GLY A 291 5.55 11.79 -0.79
N GLU A 292 4.89 11.56 -1.93
CA GLU A 292 3.49 11.93 -2.15
C GLU A 292 2.50 11.35 -1.12
N ARG A 293 2.86 10.27 -0.41
CA ARG A 293 2.03 9.69 0.65
C ARG A 293 1.93 10.59 1.88
N LEU A 294 2.91 11.46 2.12
CA LEU A 294 2.89 12.44 3.22
C LEU A 294 1.94 13.60 2.93
N PHE A 295 2.11 14.24 1.76
CA PHE A 295 1.24 15.29 1.23
C PHE A 295 1.39 15.38 -0.30
N GLU A 296 0.38 15.93 -0.97
CA GLU A 296 0.33 16.03 -2.43
C GLU A 296 1.50 16.86 -2.99
N GLY A 297 2.19 16.34 -4.02
CA GLY A 297 3.34 17.01 -4.63
C GLY A 297 4.66 16.91 -3.86
N CYS A 298 4.71 16.21 -2.71
CA CYS A 298 5.96 15.92 -2.01
C CYS A 298 6.85 14.97 -2.85
N LYS A 299 8.10 15.37 -3.12
CA LYS A 299 9.08 14.62 -3.94
C LYS A 299 10.30 14.15 -3.14
N GLN A 300 10.16 14.05 -1.82
CA GLN A 300 11.21 13.66 -0.90
C GLN A 300 10.73 12.48 -0.05
N ALA A 301 11.54 11.42 0.05
CA ALA A 301 11.31 10.38 1.04
C ALA A 301 11.39 11.00 2.45
N TYR A 302 10.67 10.42 3.40
CA TYR A 302 10.50 11.02 4.72
C TYR A 302 10.56 9.98 5.85
N MET A 303 10.93 10.48 7.03
CA MET A 303 10.75 9.80 8.29
C MET A 303 9.89 10.67 9.20
N LEU A 304 8.83 10.11 9.77
CA LEU A 304 8.05 10.72 10.85
C LEU A 304 8.50 10.12 12.18
N LYS A 305 8.61 10.95 13.21
CA LYS A 305 8.83 10.51 14.60
C LYS A 305 7.65 10.91 15.46
N PHE A 306 7.09 9.93 16.16
CA PHE A 306 5.96 10.04 17.05
C PHE A 306 6.41 9.76 18.48
N ASP A 307 6.69 10.83 19.22
CA ASP A 307 7.07 10.83 20.64
C ASP A 307 6.13 11.75 21.44
N ASP A 308 6.40 11.98 22.72
CA ASP A 308 5.59 12.81 23.63
C ASP A 308 5.35 14.27 23.14
N SER A 309 6.13 14.77 22.17
CA SER A 309 5.92 16.08 21.55
C SER A 309 4.86 16.09 20.43
N SER A 310 4.42 14.91 19.99
CA SER A 310 3.52 14.74 18.85
C SER A 310 2.07 14.94 19.24
N LEU A 311 1.32 15.71 18.44
CA LEU A 311 -0.06 16.09 18.71
C LEU A 311 -0.91 15.95 17.43
N MET A 312 -2.09 15.36 17.54
CA MET A 312 -3.06 15.32 16.43
C MET A 312 -4.37 16.00 16.83
N TYR A 313 -4.88 16.83 15.94
CA TYR A 313 -6.13 17.58 16.06
C TYR A 313 -7.13 17.13 15.00
N GLY A 314 -8.42 17.25 15.32
CA GLY A 314 -9.53 16.92 14.42
C GLY A 314 -10.53 18.06 14.29
N LYS A 315 -11.12 18.20 13.11
CA LYS A 315 -12.21 19.15 12.87
C LYS A 315 -13.50 18.70 13.56
N LYS A 316 -14.10 19.61 14.34
CA LYS A 316 -15.41 19.41 14.98
C LYS A 316 -16.52 19.83 14.02
N LYS A 317 -17.67 19.14 14.05
CA LYS A 317 -18.80 19.40 13.12
C LYS A 317 -19.54 20.75 13.34
N LYS A 318 -19.13 21.58 14.30
CA LYS A 318 -19.74 22.89 14.60
C LYS A 318 -18.70 23.89 15.11
N LYS A 319 -18.37 24.89 14.28
CA LYS A 319 -17.37 25.97 14.45
C LYS A 319 -15.92 25.47 14.63
N ASP A 320 -14.95 26.37 14.38
CA ASP A 320 -13.50 26.12 14.22
C ASP A 320 -12.74 25.67 15.49
N ASP A 321 -13.43 25.08 16.47
CA ASP A 321 -12.78 24.41 17.61
C ASP A 321 -12.14 23.10 17.14
N GLU A 322 -10.85 23.15 16.82
CA GLU A 322 -10.03 21.93 16.69
C GLU A 322 -9.90 21.23 18.04
N MET A 323 -10.27 19.95 18.09
CA MET A 323 -10.14 19.12 19.29
C MET A 323 -8.95 18.18 19.16
N ALA A 324 -8.13 18.06 20.19
CA ALA A 324 -7.07 17.06 20.24
C ALA A 324 -7.69 15.65 20.15
N ILE A 325 -7.26 14.88 19.14
CA ILE A 325 -7.61 13.47 18.92
C ILE A 325 -6.74 12.59 19.82
N CYS A 326 -5.43 12.83 19.78
CA CYS A 326 -4.43 12.07 20.51
C CYS A 326 -3.13 12.86 20.65
N SER A 327 -2.24 12.37 21.51
CA SER A 327 -0.88 12.85 21.72
C SER A 327 0.10 11.69 21.84
N GLY A 328 1.40 11.98 21.81
CA GLY A 328 2.44 10.97 22.03
C GLY A 328 2.57 9.96 20.88
N LYS A 329 3.05 8.76 21.22
CA LYS A 329 3.23 7.63 20.29
C LYS A 329 1.93 7.23 19.56
N GLU A 330 0.76 7.42 20.18
CA GLU A 330 -0.56 7.10 19.58
C GLU A 330 -0.87 7.90 18.31
N CYS A 331 -0.23 9.07 18.13
CA CYS A 331 -0.31 9.82 16.87
C CYS A 331 0.14 9.00 15.65
N CYS A 332 0.99 7.98 15.82
CA CYS A 332 1.41 7.08 14.74
C CYS A 332 0.26 6.18 14.24
N ARG A 333 -0.49 5.58 15.18
CA ARG A 333 -1.70 4.78 14.89
C ARG A 333 -2.71 5.61 14.11
N GLU A 334 -2.97 6.79 14.63
CA GLU A 334 -3.99 7.69 14.11
C GLU A 334 -3.54 8.33 12.79
N TYR A 335 -2.23 8.47 12.55
CA TYR A 335 -1.65 8.86 11.26
C TYR A 335 -1.94 7.82 10.18
N ILE A 336 -1.63 6.54 10.43
CA ILE A 336 -1.92 5.46 9.46
C ILE A 336 -3.43 5.44 9.12
N LYS A 337 -4.30 5.57 10.12
CA LYS A 337 -5.76 5.62 9.91
C LYS A 337 -6.23 6.85 9.13
N ARG A 338 -5.75 8.06 9.46
CA ARG A 338 -6.32 9.33 8.93
C ARG A 338 -5.61 9.89 7.71
N PHE A 339 -4.30 9.70 7.58
CA PHE A 339 -3.52 10.21 6.45
C PHE A 339 -3.46 9.20 5.30
N LEU A 340 -3.40 7.90 5.62
CA LEU A 340 -3.31 6.84 4.62
C LEU A 340 -4.70 6.25 4.29
N ALA A 341 -5.37 5.64 5.27
CA ALA A 341 -6.54 4.80 5.02
C ALA A 341 -7.90 5.53 4.89
N ALA A 342 -8.08 6.71 5.51
CA ALA A 342 -9.41 7.33 5.68
C ALA A 342 -10.22 7.48 4.38
N ILE A 343 -9.62 8.01 3.31
CA ILE A 343 -10.31 8.19 2.02
C ILE A 343 -10.74 6.83 1.44
N ALA A 344 -9.90 5.79 1.53
CA ALA A 344 -10.25 4.46 1.02
C ALA A 344 -11.41 3.85 1.80
N VAL A 345 -11.43 4.01 3.13
CA VAL A 345 -12.54 3.56 3.99
C VAL A 345 -13.83 4.35 3.68
N GLU A 346 -13.76 5.67 3.56
CA GLU A 346 -14.90 6.55 3.25
C GLU A 346 -15.53 6.21 1.89
N GLU A 347 -14.71 6.09 0.84
CA GLU A 347 -15.16 5.70 -0.51
C GLU A 347 -15.82 4.31 -0.54
N LEU A 348 -15.24 3.32 0.15
CA LEU A 348 -15.75 1.95 0.14
C LEU A 348 -17.02 1.81 0.97
N GLU A 349 -17.14 2.52 2.09
CA GLU A 349 -18.36 2.57 2.89
C GLU A 349 -19.52 3.19 2.10
N GLU A 350 -19.23 4.16 1.22
CA GLU A 350 -20.22 4.71 0.30
C GLU A 350 -20.61 3.74 -0.83
N GLU A 351 -19.65 3.08 -1.48
CA GLU A 351 -19.95 2.17 -2.60
C GLU A 351 -20.57 0.85 -2.11
N GLU A 352 -20.30 0.39 -0.88
CA GLU A 352 -20.99 -0.77 -0.27
C GLU A 352 -22.46 -0.45 -0.01
N LYS A 353 -22.78 0.74 0.52
CA LYS A 353 -24.18 1.23 0.65
C LYS A 353 -24.91 1.34 -0.70
N LYS A 354 -24.16 1.46 -1.81
CA LYS A 354 -24.69 1.46 -3.19
C LYS A 354 -24.73 0.05 -3.81
N GLY A 355 -24.30 -0.99 -3.08
CA GLY A 355 -24.28 -2.39 -3.54
C GLY A 355 -23.21 -2.70 -4.59
N ARG A 356 -22.13 -1.90 -4.67
CA ARG A 356 -21.15 -1.93 -5.78
C ARG A 356 -19.78 -2.50 -5.43
N VAL A 357 -19.58 -2.89 -4.17
CA VAL A 357 -18.28 -3.34 -3.66
C VAL A 357 -18.26 -4.86 -3.57
N SER A 358 -17.25 -5.47 -4.17
CA SER A 358 -16.96 -6.90 -4.01
C SER A 358 -16.01 -7.12 -2.84
N ALA A 359 -16.09 -8.30 -2.21
CA ALA A 359 -15.14 -8.72 -1.16
C ALA A 359 -13.68 -8.60 -1.64
N PHE A 360 -13.40 -8.96 -2.90
CA PHE A 360 -12.07 -8.76 -3.51
C PHE A 360 -11.59 -7.30 -3.47
N THR A 361 -12.47 -6.34 -3.73
CA THR A 361 -12.14 -4.90 -3.68
C THR A 361 -11.84 -4.44 -2.26
N LEU A 362 -12.58 -4.96 -1.26
CA LEU A 362 -12.34 -4.68 0.14
C LEU A 362 -11.00 -5.25 0.60
N HIS A 363 -10.69 -6.50 0.25
CA HIS A 363 -9.37 -7.08 0.49
C HIS A 363 -8.26 -6.25 -0.16
N GLN A 364 -8.38 -5.90 -1.44
CA GLN A 364 -7.34 -5.15 -2.15
C GLN A 364 -7.04 -3.77 -1.55
N ARG A 365 -8.05 -3.08 -0.99
CA ARG A 365 -7.92 -1.68 -0.54
C ARG A 365 -7.83 -1.50 0.98
N LEU A 366 -8.35 -2.44 1.77
CA LEU A 366 -8.42 -2.33 3.23
C LEU A 366 -7.47 -3.28 3.96
N GLN A 367 -6.98 -4.36 3.31
CA GLN A 367 -6.00 -5.24 3.92
C GLN A 367 -4.65 -4.51 4.11
N ILE A 368 -4.12 -4.56 5.32
CA ILE A 368 -2.79 -4.09 5.70
C ILE A 368 -2.04 -5.22 6.38
N ASP A 369 -0.81 -5.44 5.93
CA ASP A 369 0.08 -6.49 6.43
C ASP A 369 1.27 -5.86 7.18
N PHE A 370 1.57 -6.40 8.36
CA PHE A 370 2.69 -6.01 9.23
C PHE A 370 3.66 -7.17 9.34
N HIS A 371 4.76 -7.12 8.61
CA HIS A 371 5.79 -8.17 8.59
C HIS A 371 6.87 -7.87 9.63
N TYR A 372 6.88 -8.59 10.76
CA TYR A 372 7.94 -8.43 11.77
C TYR A 372 9.27 -8.92 11.20
N SER A 373 10.22 -8.01 11.07
CA SER A 373 11.53 -8.30 10.49
C SER A 373 12.60 -8.55 11.55
N SER A 374 13.55 -9.42 11.22
CA SER A 374 14.74 -9.73 12.01
C SER A 374 15.99 -9.78 11.13
N PHE A 375 17.16 -9.57 11.73
CA PHE A 375 18.43 -9.82 11.07
C PHE A 375 18.56 -11.32 10.76
N SER A 376 18.95 -11.66 9.52
CA SER A 376 19.34 -13.03 9.19
C SER A 376 20.79 -13.23 9.62
N SER A 377 21.02 -13.92 10.74
CA SER A 377 22.37 -14.42 11.03
C SER A 377 22.69 -15.48 9.99
N ALA A 378 23.51 -15.14 8.99
CA ALA A 378 23.95 -16.10 8.00
C ALA A 378 24.52 -17.32 8.73
N THR A 379 23.85 -18.47 8.63
CA THR A 379 24.44 -19.73 9.03
C THR A 379 25.61 -19.94 8.12
N SER A 380 26.82 -19.77 8.66
CA SER A 380 28.05 -20.14 7.99
C SER A 380 27.96 -21.62 7.67
N SER A 381 27.53 -21.96 6.46
CA SER A 381 27.61 -23.30 5.90
C SER A 381 29.08 -23.59 5.65
N SER A 382 29.78 -23.92 6.73
CA SER A 382 31.11 -24.49 6.71
C SER A 382 31.01 -25.84 6.02
N HIS A 383 31.15 -25.79 4.68
CA HIS A 383 31.47 -26.95 3.86
C HIS A 383 32.83 -27.48 4.32
N PHE A 384 32.81 -28.31 5.36
CA PHE A 384 33.88 -29.24 5.65
C PHE A 384 33.89 -30.26 4.52
N PHE A 385 34.76 -30.02 3.54
CA PHE A 385 35.24 -31.08 2.68
C PHE A 385 36.08 -32.03 3.55
N PHE A 386 35.66 -33.29 3.61
CA PHE A 386 36.46 -34.43 4.02
C PHE A 386 36.99 -35.14 2.76
#